data_AF-A0A7C2JMP8-F1
#
_entry.id   AF-A0A7C2JMP8-F1
#
_cell.length_a   1.000
_cell.length_b   1.000
_cell.length_c   1.000
_cell.angle_alpha   90.00
_cell.angle_beta   90.00
_cell.angle_gamma   90.00
#
_symmetry.space_group_name_H-M   'P 1'
#
loop_
_entity.id
_entity.type
_entity.pdbx_description
1 polymer ?
#
loop_
_entity_poly.entity_id
_entity_poly.type
_entity_poly.pdbx_seq_one_letter_code
_entity_poly.pdbx_strand_id
1 'polypeptide(L)'
;MPRNYRNYKRGDIIVSLAGIATNMVLFVLFTIGIVVLGVVGRLLPVANDTMAILQAMFVRGVLFNLVLAIFNLLPIPPLDGSHVMKYLLPPAWSLRYQQLGRYGILILLLLLATRVGRPIFEFWMTPVETFFRLALGVTYPYFLPSPFGIR
;
A
#
# COMPACT_ATOMS: atom_id res chain seq x y z
N MET A 1 -8.66 -35.30 8.01
CA MET A 1 -9.44 -34.41 8.89
C MET A 1 -10.50 -33.70 8.05
N PRO A 2 -11.78 -33.64 8.49
CA PRO A 2 -12.90 -33.29 7.62
C PRO A 2 -12.99 -31.79 7.29
N ARG A 3 -12.56 -31.47 6.08
CA ARG A 3 -13.15 -30.60 5.04
C ARG A 3 -14.33 -29.67 5.42
N ASN A 4 -14.17 -28.75 6.37
CA ASN A 4 -15.01 -27.53 6.39
C ASN A 4 -14.50 -26.48 5.38
N TYR A 5 -14.42 -26.86 4.11
CA TYR A 5 -13.76 -26.07 3.06
C TYR A 5 -14.46 -24.76 2.69
N ARG A 6 -15.69 -24.51 3.15
CA ARG A 6 -16.42 -23.28 2.80
C ARG A 6 -16.01 -22.10 3.69
N ASN A 7 -15.64 -22.35 4.95
CA ASN A 7 -15.22 -21.31 5.89
C ASN A 7 -13.73 -20.95 5.73
N TYR A 8 -12.87 -21.91 5.39
CA TYR A 8 -11.44 -21.63 5.17
C TYR A 8 -11.20 -20.65 4.00
N LYS A 9 -11.92 -20.83 2.88
CA LYS A 9 -11.81 -19.93 1.71
C LYS A 9 -12.22 -18.50 2.06
N ARG A 10 -13.32 -18.35 2.82
CA ARG A 10 -13.80 -17.03 3.26
C ARG A 10 -12.82 -16.40 4.24
N GLY A 11 -12.29 -17.17 5.19
CA GLY A 11 -11.29 -16.69 6.15
C GLY A 11 -10.02 -16.19 5.46
N ASP A 12 -9.51 -16.95 4.50
CA ASP A 12 -8.31 -16.60 3.72
C ASP A 12 -8.49 -15.27 2.95
N ILE A 13 -9.61 -15.10 2.24
CA ILE A 13 -9.92 -13.84 1.54
C ILE A 13 -10.08 -12.67 2.52
N ILE A 14 -10.78 -12.87 3.64
CA ILE A 14 -11.03 -11.81 4.63
C ILE A 14 -9.71 -11.34 5.24
N VAL A 15 -8.80 -12.27 5.58
CA VAL A 15 -7.49 -11.93 6.15
C VAL A 15 -6.64 -11.15 5.16
N SER A 16 -6.56 -11.60 3.90
CA SER A 16 -5.82 -10.90 2.84
C SER A 16 -6.40 -9.50 2.57
N LEU A 17 -7.73 -9.36 2.52
CA LEU A 17 -8.37 -8.05 2.36
C LEU A 17 -8.18 -7.16 3.59
N ALA A 18 -8.13 -7.72 4.80
CA ALA A 18 -7.89 -6.97 6.03
C ALA A 18 -6.49 -6.33 6.04
N GLY A 19 -5.47 -7.03 5.54
CA GLY A 19 -4.12 -6.47 5.37
C GLY A 19 -4.11 -5.25 4.45
N ILE A 20 -4.71 -5.39 3.25
CA ILE A 20 -4.83 -4.28 2.28
C ILE A 20 -5.64 -3.12 2.88
N ALA A 21 -6.78 -3.42 3.52
CA ALA A 21 -7.64 -2.41 4.13
C ALA A 21 -6.92 -1.64 5.25
N THR A 22 -6.12 -2.32 6.06
CA THR A 22 -5.36 -1.69 7.15
C THR A 22 -4.36 -0.68 6.60
N ASN A 23 -3.61 -1.03 5.54
CA ASN A 23 -2.70 -0.10 4.89
C ASN A 23 -3.45 1.11 4.28
N MET A 24 -4.62 0.88 3.65
CA MET A 24 -5.44 1.98 3.16
C MET A 24 -5.94 2.91 4.27
N VAL A 25 -6.34 2.36 5.43
CA VAL A 25 -6.74 3.15 6.60
C VAL A 25 -5.55 3.95 7.14
N LEU A 26 -4.37 3.34 7.27
CA LEU A 26 -3.16 4.04 7.72
C LEU A 26 -2.73 5.16 6.77
N PHE A 27 -2.87 4.97 5.45
CA PHE A 27 -2.70 6.02 4.45
C PHE A 27 -3.60 7.24 4.73
N VAL A 28 -4.89 7.01 4.98
CA VAL A 28 -5.85 8.07 5.30
C VAL A 28 -5.49 8.75 6.63
N LEU A 29 -5.19 7.98 7.66
CA LEU A 29 -4.84 8.50 8.98
C LEU A 29 -3.58 9.36 8.95
N PHE A 30 -2.53 8.95 8.25
CA PHE A 30 -1.33 9.77 8.10
C PHE A 30 -1.59 11.03 7.27
N THR A 31 -2.43 10.95 6.24
CA THR A 31 -2.83 12.13 5.46
C THR A 31 -3.56 13.16 6.33
N ILE A 32 -4.52 12.73 7.14
CA ILE A 32 -5.22 13.58 8.12
C ILE A 32 -4.22 14.13 9.15
N GLY A 33 -3.30 13.30 9.63
CA GLY A 33 -2.27 13.69 10.58
C GLY A 33 -1.40 14.84 10.08
N ILE A 34 -1.02 14.85 8.80
CA ILE A 34 -0.26 15.97 8.20
C ILE A 34 -1.04 17.29 8.32
N VAL A 35 -2.35 17.27 8.02
CA VAL A 35 -3.22 18.45 8.12
C VAL A 35 -3.29 18.94 9.57
N VAL A 36 -3.55 18.04 10.52
CA VAL A 36 -3.65 18.37 11.95
C VAL A 36 -2.34 18.97 12.47
N LEU A 37 -1.19 18.35 12.17
CA LEU A 37 0.12 18.87 12.56
C LEU A 37 0.39 20.25 11.97
N GLY A 38 -0.04 20.50 10.73
CA GLY A 38 0.11 21.79 10.07
C GLY A 38 -0.72 22.90 10.71
N VAL A 39 -1.97 22.60 11.08
CA VAL A 39 -2.85 23.54 11.80
C VAL A 39 -2.28 23.83 13.19
N VAL A 40 -1.89 22.80 13.95
CA VAL A 40 -1.37 22.97 15.32
C VAL A 40 -0.03 23.70 15.32
N GLY A 41 0.89 23.37 14.40
CA GLY A 41 2.21 24.01 14.33
C GLY A 41 2.15 25.50 13.99
N ARG A 42 1.11 25.95 13.27
CA ARG A 42 0.87 27.38 13.04
C ARG A 42 0.36 28.11 14.29
N LEU A 43 -0.40 27.42 15.13
CA LEU A 43 -0.89 27.97 16.40
C LEU A 43 0.19 28.00 17.49
N LEU A 44 1.21 27.13 17.38
CA LEU A 44 2.29 27.00 18.36
C LEU A 44 3.68 27.16 17.69
N PRO A 45 4.12 28.40 17.42
CA PRO A 45 5.36 28.67 16.70
C PRO A 45 6.62 28.07 17.34
N VAL A 46 6.65 27.93 18.67
CA VAL A 46 7.78 27.37 19.42
C VAL A 46 8.00 25.88 19.11
N ALA A 47 6.95 25.15 18.71
CA ALA A 47 7.02 23.72 18.39
C ALA A 47 7.13 23.45 16.89
N ASN A 48 7.24 24.49 16.05
CA ASN A 48 7.11 24.38 14.60
C ASN A 48 8.12 23.39 13.98
N ASP A 49 9.40 23.48 14.35
CA ASP A 49 10.44 22.60 13.82
C ASP A 49 10.17 21.13 14.11
N THR A 50 9.75 20.80 15.34
CA THR A 50 9.37 19.44 15.74
C THR A 50 8.17 18.95 14.92
N MET A 51 7.15 19.80 14.76
CA MET A 51 5.96 19.46 13.98
C MET A 51 6.26 19.27 12.49
N ALA A 52 7.18 20.06 11.92
CA ALA A 52 7.64 19.93 10.55
C ALA A 52 8.38 18.60 10.31
N ILE A 53 9.22 18.17 11.26
CA ILE A 53 9.87 16.84 11.20
C ILE A 53 8.81 15.73 11.25
N LEU A 54 7.82 15.84 12.15
CA LEU A 54 6.73 14.87 12.22
C LEU A 54 5.91 14.83 10.93
N GLN A 55 5.63 15.97 10.29
CA GLN A 55 4.97 16.02 8.98
C GLN A 55 5.78 15.26 7.92
N ALA A 56 7.10 15.43 7.87
CA ALA A 56 7.96 14.71 6.93
C ALA A 56 7.92 13.19 7.16
N MET A 57 7.86 12.75 8.43
CA MET A 57 7.68 11.33 8.77
C MET A 57 6.32 10.80 8.31
N PHE A 58 5.25 11.59 8.50
CA PHE A 58 3.90 11.20 8.08
C PHE A 58 3.79 11.12 6.55
N VAL A 59 4.44 12.01 5.81
CA VAL A 59 4.51 11.93 4.33
C VAL A 59 5.14 10.60 3.88
N ARG A 60 6.22 10.16 4.54
CA ARG A 60 6.79 8.82 4.27
C ARG A 60 5.83 7.71 4.66
N GLY A 61 5.11 7.87 5.77
CA GLY A 61 4.06 6.96 6.21
C GLY A 61 2.93 6.80 5.18
N VAL A 62 2.46 7.90 4.59
CA VAL A 62 1.48 7.91 3.48
C VAL A 62 2.01 7.09 2.31
N LEU A 63 3.24 7.36 1.86
CA LEU A 63 3.85 6.65 0.73
C LEU A 63 3.98 5.15 1.00
N PHE A 64 4.55 4.76 2.15
CA PHE A 64 4.76 3.34 2.46
C PHE A 64 3.45 2.56 2.55
N ASN A 65 2.41 3.12 3.18
CA ASN A 65 1.12 2.45 3.27
C ASN A 65 0.43 2.31 1.91
N LEU A 66 0.51 3.33 1.04
CA LEU A 66 0.01 3.20 -0.34
C LEU A 66 0.77 2.13 -1.12
N VAL A 67 2.11 2.15 -1.06
CA VAL A 67 2.95 1.15 -1.72
C VAL A 67 2.56 -0.25 -1.25
N LEU A 68 2.49 -0.48 0.07
CA LEU A 68 2.13 -1.78 0.63
C LEU A 68 0.71 -2.22 0.22
N ALA A 69 -0.27 -1.31 0.24
CA ALA A 69 -1.64 -1.63 -0.17
C ALA A 69 -1.72 -2.06 -1.64
N ILE A 70 -1.16 -1.27 -2.55
CA ILE A 70 -1.21 -1.54 -4.00
C ILE A 70 -0.32 -2.72 -4.39
N PHE A 71 0.83 -2.88 -3.74
CA PHE A 71 1.70 -4.03 -3.92
C PHE A 71 1.01 -5.32 -3.45
N ASN A 72 0.35 -5.31 -2.29
CA ASN A 72 -0.38 -6.48 -1.80
C ASN A 72 -1.62 -6.82 -2.65
N LEU A 73 -2.13 -5.91 -3.49
CA LEU A 73 -3.19 -6.22 -4.45
C LEU A 73 -2.69 -7.02 -5.66
N LEU A 74 -1.37 -7.08 -5.89
CA LEU A 74 -0.80 -7.72 -7.06
C LEU A 74 -1.08 -9.24 -7.02
N PRO A 75 -1.65 -9.84 -8.08
CA PRO A 75 -2.11 -11.23 -8.08
C PRO A 75 -0.96 -12.22 -8.32
N ILE A 76 0.11 -12.14 -7.52
CA ILE A 76 1.28 -13.03 -7.57
C ILE A 76 1.58 -13.52 -6.15
N PRO A 77 1.59 -14.85 -5.90
CA PRO A 77 2.00 -15.37 -4.59
C PRO A 77 3.43 -14.92 -4.22
N PRO A 78 3.74 -14.61 -2.95
CA PRO A 78 2.93 -14.80 -1.74
C PRO A 78 2.03 -13.59 -1.37
N LEU A 79 1.78 -12.66 -2.29
CA LEU A 79 1.05 -11.43 -1.99
C LEU A 79 -0.44 -11.70 -1.73
N ASP A 80 -1.07 -10.87 -0.90
CA ASP A 80 -2.47 -11.02 -0.46
C ASP A 80 -3.47 -11.12 -1.63
N GLY A 81 -3.24 -10.37 -2.71
CA GLY A 81 -4.07 -10.35 -3.91
C GLY A 81 -4.11 -11.69 -4.63
N SER A 82 -3.09 -12.53 -4.45
CA SER A 82 -3.06 -13.88 -5.01
C SER A 82 -4.08 -14.82 -4.35
N HIS A 83 -4.35 -14.62 -3.06
CA HIS A 83 -5.38 -15.38 -2.33
C HIS A 83 -6.77 -15.04 -2.85
N VAL A 84 -7.04 -13.75 -3.09
CA VAL A 84 -8.30 -13.30 -3.71
C VAL A 84 -8.45 -13.89 -5.12
N MET A 85 -7.41 -13.79 -5.96
CA MET A 85 -7.42 -14.31 -7.34
C MET A 85 -7.67 -15.82 -7.40
N LYS A 86 -7.06 -16.59 -6.50
CA LYS A 86 -7.22 -18.05 -6.41
C LYS A 86 -8.67 -18.50 -6.30
N TYR A 87 -9.52 -17.72 -5.62
CA TYR A 87 -10.94 -18.05 -5.41
C TYR A 87 -11.87 -17.44 -6.46
N LEU A 88 -11.41 -16.42 -7.19
CA LEU A 88 -12.13 -15.87 -8.33
C LEU A 88 -12.05 -16.79 -9.56
N LEU A 89 -10.98 -17.60 -9.67
CA LEU A 89 -10.76 -18.53 -10.78
C LEU A 89 -11.60 -19.82 -10.67
N PRO A 90 -12.03 -20.41 -11.80
CA PRO A 90 -12.66 -21.73 -11.82
C PRO A 90 -11.74 -22.81 -11.22
N PRO A 91 -12.30 -23.93 -10.70
CA PRO A 91 -11.52 -24.95 -9.96
C PRO A 91 -10.29 -25.48 -10.71
N ALA A 92 -10.39 -25.71 -12.02
CA ALA A 92 -9.28 -26.20 -12.84
C ALA A 92 -8.11 -25.20 -12.93
N TRP A 93 -8.42 -23.91 -13.04
CA TRP A 93 -7.42 -22.84 -13.09
C TRP A 93 -6.85 -22.53 -11.71
N SER A 94 -7.66 -22.63 -10.66
CA SER A 94 -7.23 -22.45 -9.28
C SER A 94 -6.15 -23.46 -8.87
N LEU A 95 -6.23 -24.70 -9.34
CA LEU A 95 -5.20 -25.72 -9.10
C LEU A 95 -3.87 -25.37 -9.79
N ARG A 96 -3.92 -24.94 -11.06
CA ARG A 96 -2.73 -24.50 -11.80
C ARG A 96 -2.10 -23.25 -11.19
N TYR A 97 -2.93 -22.30 -10.76
CA TYR A 97 -2.49 -21.08 -10.09
C TYR A 97 -1.77 -21.37 -8.77
N GLN A 98 -2.29 -22.31 -7.97
CA GLN A 98 -1.61 -22.77 -6.75
C GLN A 98 -0.26 -23.42 -7.04
N GLN A 99 -0.16 -24.22 -8.11
CA GLN A 99 1.11 -24.78 -8.56
C GLN A 99 2.10 -23.71 -9.03
N LEU A 100 1.62 -22.56 -9.50
CA LEU A 100 2.46 -21.41 -9.84
C LEU A 100 3.03 -20.73 -8.59
N GLY A 101 2.34 -20.83 -7.44
CA GLY A 101 2.74 -20.20 -6.19
C GLY A 101 4.13 -20.59 -5.69
N ARG A 102 4.61 -21.80 -6.00
CA ARG A 102 5.99 -22.23 -5.69
C ARG A 102 7.07 -21.40 -6.40
N TYR A 103 6.73 -20.79 -7.54
CA TYR A 103 7.60 -19.91 -8.31
C TYR A 103 7.27 -18.43 -8.07
N GLY A 104 6.33 -18.11 -7.17
CA GLY A 104 5.81 -16.76 -7.00
C GLY A 104 6.89 -15.70 -6.74
N ILE A 105 7.84 -15.99 -5.85
CA ILE A 105 8.99 -15.12 -5.58
C ILE A 105 9.86 -14.92 -6.83
N LEU A 106 10.12 -15.99 -7.60
CA LEU A 106 10.91 -15.89 -8.83
C LEU A 106 10.19 -15.04 -9.89
N ILE A 107 8.87 -15.22 -10.03
CA ILE A 107 8.04 -14.42 -10.93
C ILE A 107 8.09 -12.94 -10.52
N LEU A 108 7.97 -12.65 -9.23
CA LEU A 108 8.06 -11.30 -8.69
C LEU A 108 9.45 -10.68 -8.95
N LEU A 109 10.53 -11.43 -8.73
CA LEU A 109 11.89 -10.96 -9.02
C LEU A 109 12.08 -10.68 -10.52
N LEU A 110 11.58 -11.56 -11.39
CA LEU A 110 11.64 -11.34 -12.84
C LEU A 110 10.81 -10.12 -13.25
N LEU A 111 9.64 -9.94 -12.64
CA LEU A 111 8.79 -8.77 -12.87
C LEU A 111 9.54 -7.47 -12.52
N LEU A 112 10.31 -7.45 -11.43
CA LEU A 112 11.02 -6.26 -10.97
C LEU A 112 12.37 -6.03 -11.68
N ALA A 113 13.10 -7.10 -11.99
CA ALA A 113 14.49 -7.01 -12.46
C ALA A 113 14.64 -7.00 -13.99
N THR A 114 13.64 -7.47 -14.74
CA THR A 114 13.76 -7.57 -16.20
C THR A 114 13.31 -6.28 -16.90
N ARG A 115 13.89 -5.99 -18.07
CA ARG A 115 13.50 -4.84 -18.90
C ARG A 115 12.05 -4.90 -19.39
N VAL A 116 11.49 -6.10 -19.49
CA VAL A 116 10.10 -6.33 -19.93
C VAL A 116 9.13 -6.28 -18.75
N GLY A 117 9.50 -6.84 -17.60
CA GLY A 117 8.64 -6.86 -16.42
C GLY A 117 8.49 -5.50 -15.74
N ARG A 118 9.59 -4.74 -15.67
CA ARG A 118 9.63 -3.46 -14.95
C ARG A 118 8.55 -2.46 -15.40
N PRO A 119 8.31 -2.20 -16.71
CA PRO A 119 7.23 -1.29 -17.12
C PRO A 119 5.83 -1.80 -16.76
N ILE A 120 5.62 -3.12 -16.68
CA ILE A 120 4.35 -3.71 -16.24
C ILE A 120 4.14 -3.41 -14.74
N PHE A 121 5.19 -3.57 -13.95
CA PHE A 121 5.16 -3.22 -12.53
C PHE A 121 4.94 -1.72 -12.32
N GLU A 122 5.67 -0.87 -13.04
CA GLU A 122 5.49 0.58 -12.98
C GLU A 122 4.06 0.98 -13.35
N PHE A 123 3.50 0.40 -14.41
CA PHE A 123 2.09 0.58 -14.78
C PHE A 123 1.13 0.18 -13.66
N TRP A 124 1.35 -0.98 -13.02
CA TRP A 124 0.56 -1.42 -11.87
C TRP A 124 0.66 -0.47 -10.67
N MET A 125 1.82 0.15 -10.46
CA MET A 125 2.07 1.07 -9.34
C MET A 125 1.59 2.50 -9.61
N THR A 126 1.09 2.82 -10.81
CA THR A 126 0.54 4.15 -11.14
C THR A 126 -0.53 4.67 -10.17
N PRO A 127 -1.40 3.85 -9.54
CA PRO A 127 -2.35 4.35 -8.55
C PRO A 127 -1.64 4.92 -7.31
N VAL A 128 -0.48 4.36 -6.91
CA VAL A 128 0.30 4.88 -5.79
C VAL A 128 0.69 6.32 -6.06
N GLU A 129 1.25 6.62 -7.23
CA GLU A 129 1.62 7.98 -7.58
C GLU A 129 0.41 8.91 -7.62
N THR A 130 -0.70 8.44 -8.18
CA THR A 130 -1.93 9.23 -8.29
C THR A 130 -2.48 9.59 -6.92
N PHE A 131 -2.67 8.59 -6.04
CA PHE A 131 -3.16 8.82 -4.68
C PHE A 131 -2.18 9.61 -3.83
N PHE A 132 -0.87 9.39 -3.99
CA PHE A 132 0.14 10.15 -3.28
C PHE A 132 0.13 11.63 -3.70
N ARG A 133 0.06 11.92 -5.01
CA ARG A 133 -0.09 13.29 -5.51
C ARG A 133 -1.39 13.95 -5.05
N LEU A 134 -2.49 13.20 -5.00
CA LEU A 134 -3.76 13.68 -4.45
C LEU A 134 -3.62 14.02 -2.95
N ALA A 135 -3.03 13.13 -2.17
CA ALA A 135 -2.78 13.38 -0.75
C ALA A 135 -1.89 14.61 -0.54
N LEU A 136 -0.79 14.72 -1.28
CA LEU A 136 0.07 15.91 -1.25
C LEU A 136 -0.65 17.18 -1.70
N GLY A 137 -1.50 17.12 -2.72
CA GLY A 137 -2.28 18.27 -3.17
C GLY A 137 -3.23 18.78 -2.08
N VAL A 138 -3.84 17.87 -1.33
CA VAL A 138 -4.71 18.21 -0.19
C VAL A 138 -3.91 18.74 1.00
N THR A 139 -2.72 18.19 1.27
CA THR A 139 -1.91 18.57 2.43
C THR A 139 -0.98 19.75 2.18
N TYR A 140 -0.71 20.11 0.91
CA TYR A 140 0.21 21.17 0.52
C TYR A 140 -0.03 22.50 1.27
N PRO A 141 -1.28 22.98 1.42
CA PRO A 141 -1.56 24.23 2.13
C PRO A 141 -1.26 24.18 3.63
N TYR A 142 -0.94 23.02 4.20
CA TYR A 142 -0.72 22.80 5.63
C TYR A 142 0.75 22.48 5.96
N PHE A 143 1.64 22.40 4.97
CA PHE A 143 3.05 22.20 5.26
C PHE A 143 3.62 23.37 6.05
N LEU A 144 4.39 23.01 7.07
CA LEU A 144 5.13 23.95 7.90
C LEU A 144 6.48 24.27 7.27
N PRO A 145 7.00 25.50 7.45
CA PRO A 145 8.36 25.83 7.04
C PRO A 145 9.34 24.97 7.83
N SER A 146 10.00 24.02 7.16
CA SER A 146 11.01 23.19 7.82
C SER A 146 12.40 23.87 7.74
N PRO A 147 13.23 23.77 8.80
CA PRO A 147 14.62 24.25 8.76
C PRO A 147 15.51 23.44 7.80
N PHE A 148 15.02 22.29 7.31
CA PHE A 148 15.72 21.41 6.37
C PHE A 148 15.38 21.67 4.90
N GLY A 149 14.61 22.72 4.58
CA GLY A 149 14.41 23.18 3.20
C GLY A 149 13.61 22.22 2.30
N ILE A 150 12.89 21.26 2.87
CA ILE A 150 12.03 20.36 2.10
C ILE A 150 10.75 21.15 1.76
N ARG A 151 10.68 21.66 0.53
CA ARG A 151 9.47 22.22 -0.10
C ARG A 151 8.87 21.20 -1.04
#